data_AF-A0A955KK87-F1
#
_entry.id   AF-A0A955KK87-F1
#
_cell.length_a   1.000
_cell.length_b   1.000
_cell.length_c   1.000
_cell.angle_alpha   90.00
_cell.angle_beta   90.00
_cell.angle_gamma   90.00
#
_symmetry.space_group_name_H-M   'P 1'
#
loop_
_entity.id
_entity.type
_entity.pdbx_description
1 polymer ?
#
loop_
_entity_poly.entity_id
_entity_poly.type
_entity_poly.pdbx_seq_one_letter_code
_entity_poly.pdbx_strand_id
1 'polypeptide(L)'
;MSSRNTQTGMVLLVALLTMGVVLAVGASLLNVTLKQYQLSGISRASERAFHAADAGMECALYHDRNEVGGVPRNTFALGNQNVAITCMRVADGSSLGGVASDSGDDQAFEFDWGESGQEVCTRISVYKFYEDPADDGNGTGPALIVDGIDRRPAQPCPEGLVCTVIAARGYNVSCDDLSSRGTVERELTTVY
;
A
#
# COMPACT_ATOMS: atom_id res chain seq x y z
N MET A 1 62.12 -41.16 -38.50
CA MET A 1 60.64 -41.23 -38.59
C MET A 1 60.08 -41.03 -37.20
N SER A 2 59.67 -39.81 -36.84
CA SER A 2 59.11 -39.51 -35.51
C SER A 2 57.59 -39.50 -35.63
N SER A 3 56.95 -40.48 -35.00
CA SER A 3 55.49 -40.59 -34.90
C SER A 3 54.96 -39.38 -34.14
N ARG A 4 54.34 -38.44 -34.88
CA ARG A 4 53.74 -37.24 -34.29
C ARG A 4 52.48 -37.68 -33.54
N ASN A 5 52.51 -37.46 -32.23
CA ASN A 5 51.46 -37.75 -31.27
C ASN A 5 50.12 -37.10 -31.70
N THR A 6 49.22 -37.88 -32.29
CA THR A 6 47.89 -37.45 -32.76
C THR A 6 46.84 -37.40 -31.65
N GLN A 7 47.19 -37.79 -30.42
CA GLN A 7 46.25 -37.80 -29.28
C GLN A 7 46.02 -36.41 -28.67
N THR A 8 46.93 -35.46 -28.86
CA THR A 8 46.83 -34.10 -28.28
C THR A 8 45.77 -33.22 -28.94
N GLY A 9 45.43 -33.42 -30.21
CA GLY A 9 44.42 -32.63 -30.91
C GLY A 9 42.98 -32.91 -30.43
N MET A 10 42.65 -34.18 -30.16
CA MET A 10 41.33 -34.55 -29.64
C MET A 10 41.09 -34.04 -28.22
N VAL A 11 42.13 -34.07 -27.37
CA VAL A 11 42.05 -33.56 -25.99
C VAL A 11 41.75 -32.07 -25.96
N LEU A 12 42.35 -31.27 -26.86
CA LEU A 12 42.10 -29.84 -26.96
C LEU A 12 40.65 -29.51 -27.36
N LEU A 13 40.09 -30.27 -28.31
CA LEU A 13 38.72 -30.07 -28.78
C LEU A 13 37.69 -30.45 -27.69
N VAL A 14 37.92 -31.56 -26.98
CA VAL A 14 37.07 -31.96 -25.84
C VAL A 14 37.13 -30.91 -24.73
N ALA A 15 38.30 -30.37 -24.42
CA ALA A 15 38.46 -29.32 -23.41
C ALA A 15 37.70 -28.02 -23.78
N LEU A 16 37.73 -27.62 -25.05
CA LEU A 16 36.96 -26.45 -25.52
C LEU A 16 35.45 -26.67 -25.44
N LEU A 17 34.98 -27.88 -25.78
CA LEU A 17 33.56 -28.21 -25.66
C LEU A 17 33.10 -28.20 -24.21
N THR A 18 33.87 -28.79 -23.29
CA THR A 18 33.51 -28.78 -21.86
C THR A 18 33.52 -27.37 -21.28
N MET A 19 34.50 -26.53 -21.64
CA MET A 19 34.49 -25.11 -21.24
C MET A 19 33.28 -24.36 -21.80
N GLY A 20 32.87 -24.62 -23.05
CA GLY A 20 31.68 -24.03 -23.65
C GLY A 20 30.40 -24.39 -22.89
N VAL A 21 30.25 -25.67 -22.49
CA VAL A 21 29.11 -26.13 -21.68
C VAL A 21 29.12 -25.47 -20.30
N VAL A 22 30.25 -25.45 -19.61
CA VAL A 22 30.38 -24.83 -18.29
C VAL A 22 30.06 -23.33 -18.36
N LEU A 23 30.54 -22.64 -19.39
CA LEU A 23 30.29 -21.21 -19.58
C LEU A 23 28.80 -20.93 -19.90
N ALA A 24 28.15 -21.79 -20.69
CA ALA A 24 26.71 -21.68 -20.96
C ALA A 24 25.88 -21.86 -19.68
N VAL A 25 26.22 -22.84 -18.83
CA VAL A 25 25.55 -23.05 -17.53
C VAL A 25 25.81 -21.86 -16.60
N GLY A 26 27.06 -21.38 -16.52
CA GLY A 26 27.41 -20.22 -15.70
C GLY A 26 26.66 -18.94 -16.10
N ALA A 27 26.55 -18.68 -17.41
CA ALA A 27 25.79 -17.55 -17.93
C ALA A 27 24.29 -17.66 -17.63
N SER A 28 23.72 -18.88 -17.71
CA SER A 28 22.33 -19.14 -17.34
C SER A 28 22.08 -18.85 -15.86
N LEU A 29 22.94 -19.35 -14.97
CA LEU A 29 22.85 -19.11 -13.52
C LEU A 29 22.98 -17.63 -13.17
N LEU A 30 23.94 -16.92 -13.77
CA LEU A 30 24.10 -15.48 -13.55
C LEU A 30 22.82 -14.70 -13.88
N ASN A 31 22.17 -15.02 -15.00
CA ASN A 31 20.92 -14.37 -15.39
C ASN A 31 19.78 -14.63 -14.38
N VAL A 32 19.70 -15.84 -13.81
CA VAL A 32 18.73 -16.15 -12.76
C VAL A 32 19.02 -15.34 -11.50
N THR A 33 20.27 -15.31 -11.05
CA THR A 33 20.68 -14.57 -9.84
C THR A 33 20.40 -13.07 -9.97
N LEU A 34 20.65 -12.47 -11.13
CA LEU A 34 20.36 -11.05 -11.37
C LEU A 34 18.86 -10.74 -11.25
N LYS A 35 18.00 -11.62 -11.78
CA LYS A 35 16.55 -11.50 -11.62
C LYS A 35 16.14 -11.63 -10.15
N GLN A 36 16.66 -12.62 -9.44
CA GLN A 36 16.36 -12.83 -8.01
C GLN A 36 16.77 -11.63 -7.16
N TYR A 37 17.90 -11.00 -7.47
CA TYR A 37 18.36 -9.79 -6.80
C TYR A 37 17.40 -8.62 -7.00
N GLN A 38 16.92 -8.40 -8.23
CA GLN A 38 15.92 -7.38 -8.53
C GLN A 38 14.59 -7.64 -7.81
N LEU A 39 14.09 -8.89 -7.84
CA LEU A 39 12.88 -9.28 -7.13
C LEU A 39 12.99 -9.04 -5.61
N SER A 40 14.16 -9.31 -5.04
CA SER A 40 14.43 -9.07 -3.62
C SER A 40 14.31 -7.59 -3.25
N GLY A 41 14.74 -6.68 -4.14
CA GLY A 41 14.57 -5.24 -3.97
C GLY A 41 13.09 -4.82 -3.93
N ILE A 42 12.29 -5.33 -4.86
CA ILE A 42 10.84 -5.06 -4.93
C ILE A 42 10.11 -5.62 -3.70
N SER A 43 10.52 -6.80 -3.22
CA SER A 43 9.95 -7.40 -2.01
C SER A 43 10.17 -6.52 -0.79
N ARG A 44 11.37 -5.97 -0.60
CA ARG A 44 11.69 -5.06 0.51
C ARG A 44 10.91 -3.74 0.42
N ALA A 45 10.79 -3.19 -0.79
CA ALA A 45 9.98 -2.00 -1.02
C ALA A 45 8.49 -2.24 -0.70
N SER A 46 7.98 -3.42 -1.09
CA SER A 46 6.60 -3.83 -0.77
C SER A 46 6.38 -4.00 0.73
N GLU A 47 7.33 -4.57 1.45
CA GLU A 47 7.25 -4.71 2.90
C GLU A 47 7.21 -3.35 3.60
N ARG A 48 8.05 -2.39 3.18
CA ARG A 48 8.01 -1.01 3.70
C ARG A 48 6.67 -0.33 3.47
N ALA A 49 6.17 -0.40 2.24
CA ALA A 49 4.87 0.14 1.88
C ALA A 49 3.73 -0.52 2.68
N PHE A 50 3.81 -1.83 2.93
CA PHE A 50 2.82 -2.55 3.72
C PHE A 50 2.85 -2.14 5.20
N HIS A 51 4.04 -2.04 5.81
CA HIS A 51 4.17 -1.56 7.19
C HIS A 51 3.68 -0.12 7.35
N ALA A 52 3.88 0.72 6.34
CA ALA A 52 3.32 2.06 6.31
C ALA A 52 1.78 2.05 6.28
N ALA A 53 1.18 1.21 5.44
CA ALA A 53 -0.27 1.03 5.38
C ALA A 53 -0.84 0.50 6.71
N ASP A 54 -0.19 -0.49 7.31
CA ASP A 54 -0.61 -1.11 8.59
C ASP A 54 -0.57 -0.10 9.75
N ALA A 55 0.49 0.70 9.83
CA ALA A 55 0.59 1.78 10.81
C ALA A 55 -0.53 2.83 10.64
N GLY A 56 -0.87 3.17 9.39
CA GLY A 56 -1.99 4.06 9.08
C GLY A 56 -3.33 3.46 9.49
N MET A 57 -3.56 2.18 9.17
CA MET A 57 -4.78 1.44 9.50
C MET A 57 -5.00 1.40 11.02
N GLU A 58 -3.99 1.00 11.78
CA GLU A 58 -4.08 0.94 13.24
C GLU A 58 -4.26 2.33 13.86
N CYS A 59 -3.65 3.38 13.27
CA CYS A 59 -3.88 4.74 13.75
C CYS A 59 -5.33 5.19 13.52
N ALA A 60 -5.87 4.94 12.32
CA ALA A 60 -7.25 5.26 12.00
C ALA A 60 -8.21 4.49 12.92
N LEU A 61 -8.02 3.19 13.08
CA LEU A 61 -8.84 2.37 13.98
C LEU A 61 -8.77 2.85 15.44
N TYR A 62 -7.59 3.28 15.90
CA TYR A 62 -7.41 3.85 17.23
C TYR A 62 -8.25 5.14 17.40
N HIS A 63 -8.16 6.07 16.46
CA HIS A 63 -8.91 7.34 16.54
C HIS A 63 -10.42 7.15 16.31
N ASP A 64 -10.83 6.11 15.59
CA ASP A 64 -12.24 5.77 15.43
C ASP A 64 -12.85 5.16 16.70
N ARG A 65 -12.09 4.30 17.39
CA ARG A 65 -12.55 3.56 18.58
C ARG A 65 -12.42 4.33 19.89
N ASN A 66 -11.48 5.27 19.98
CA ASN A 66 -11.16 5.92 21.24
C ASN A 66 -12.15 7.03 21.62
N GLU A 67 -12.49 7.07 22.91
CA GLU A 67 -13.39 8.07 23.51
C GLU A 67 -12.64 9.36 23.86
N VAL A 68 -13.17 10.53 23.46
CA VAL A 68 -12.72 11.83 23.99
C VAL A 68 -13.61 12.21 25.18
N GLY A 69 -13.08 12.09 26.39
CA GLY A 69 -13.73 12.60 27.61
C GLY A 69 -14.83 11.70 28.21
N GLY A 70 -14.74 10.37 28.06
CA GLY A 70 -15.70 9.42 28.66
C GLY A 70 -17.07 9.41 27.99
N VAL A 71 -17.15 10.00 26.80
CA VAL A 71 -18.28 9.86 25.87
C VAL A 71 -17.73 9.15 24.64
N PRO A 72 -18.35 8.07 24.15
CA PRO A 72 -17.96 7.41 22.91
C PRO A 72 -18.26 8.34 21.74
N ARG A 73 -17.35 9.27 21.48
CA ARG A 73 -17.27 10.06 20.26
C ARG A 73 -16.15 9.46 19.43
N ASN A 74 -16.54 8.79 18.36
CA ASN A 74 -15.64 8.45 17.27
C ASN A 74 -15.04 9.76 16.71
N THR A 75 -13.72 9.85 16.58
CA THR A 75 -13.07 11.10 16.10
C THR A 75 -13.57 11.50 14.71
N PHE A 76 -13.87 10.48 13.89
CA PHE A 76 -14.43 10.58 12.55
C PHE A 76 -15.97 10.63 12.55
N ALA A 77 -16.60 11.15 13.61
CA ALA A 77 -18.05 11.29 13.69
C ALA A 77 -18.63 12.08 12.49
N LEU A 78 -19.85 11.72 12.08
CA LEU A 78 -20.64 12.50 11.13
C LEU A 78 -20.81 13.94 11.66
N GLY A 79 -20.56 14.93 10.80
CA GLY A 79 -20.66 16.36 11.11
C GLY A 79 -19.46 16.97 11.85
N ASN A 80 -18.36 16.22 12.04
CA ASN A 80 -17.12 16.77 12.59
C ASN A 80 -16.27 17.40 11.49
N GLN A 81 -16.19 18.73 11.51
CA GLN A 81 -15.70 19.55 10.39
C GLN A 81 -14.20 19.85 10.43
N ASN A 82 -13.57 19.56 11.56
CA ASN A 82 -12.14 19.77 11.79
C ASN A 82 -11.59 18.60 12.59
N VAL A 83 -11.35 17.49 11.89
CA VAL A 83 -10.70 16.32 12.48
C VAL A 83 -9.20 16.50 12.38
N ALA A 84 -8.52 16.46 13.52
CA ALA A 84 -7.07 16.37 13.60
C ALA A 84 -6.72 15.07 14.31
N ILE A 85 -5.95 14.21 13.63
CA ILE A 85 -5.39 13.01 14.23
C ILE A 85 -3.88 13.15 14.35
N THR A 86 -3.31 12.50 15.35
CA THR A 86 -1.86 12.40 15.53
C THR A 86 -1.51 10.93 15.42
N CYS A 87 -0.63 10.61 14.48
CA CYS A 87 -0.19 9.26 14.19
C CYS A 87 1.33 9.24 14.18
N MET A 88 1.95 8.14 14.62
CA MET A 88 3.41 7.94 14.43
C MET A 88 4.27 9.08 15.03
N ARG A 89 3.74 9.76 16.07
CA ARG A 89 4.33 10.96 16.71
C ARG A 89 4.49 12.17 15.76
N VAL A 90 3.77 12.15 14.65
CA VAL A 90 3.61 13.25 13.69
C VAL A 90 2.16 13.73 13.79
N ALA A 91 1.98 15.03 13.98
CA ALA A 91 0.66 15.65 13.91
C ALA A 91 0.37 15.97 12.44
N ASP A 92 -0.85 15.72 11.99
CA ASP A 92 -1.24 16.10 10.64
C ASP A 92 -1.26 17.63 10.48
N GLY A 93 -0.76 18.11 9.33
CA GLY A 93 -0.74 19.52 8.95
C GLY A 93 -1.80 19.89 7.89
N SER A 94 -2.48 18.92 7.29
CA SER A 94 -3.43 19.19 6.20
C SER A 94 -4.41 18.04 5.98
N SER A 95 -5.66 18.25 6.37
CA SER A 95 -6.79 17.54 5.77
C SER A 95 -6.74 17.75 4.26
N LEU A 96 -6.52 16.69 3.48
CA LEU A 96 -6.67 16.74 2.03
C LEU A 96 -8.17 16.86 1.72
N GLY A 97 -8.68 18.09 1.74
CA GLY A 97 -9.94 18.47 1.12
C GLY A 97 -11.18 17.69 1.56
N GLY A 98 -11.57 17.80 2.83
CA GLY A 98 -12.91 17.44 3.28
C GLY A 98 -13.53 18.61 4.05
N VAL A 99 -14.15 19.58 3.35
CA VAL A 99 -15.08 20.50 4.00
C VAL A 99 -16.36 19.73 4.25
N ALA A 100 -16.40 19.13 5.42
CA ALA A 100 -17.48 19.37 6.35
C ALA A 100 -18.91 19.46 5.78
N SER A 101 -19.38 18.41 5.14
CA SER A 101 -20.81 18.21 4.87
C SER A 101 -21.28 16.87 5.39
N ASP A 102 -22.60 16.74 5.56
CA ASP A 102 -23.28 15.55 6.07
C ASP A 102 -22.82 14.26 5.39
N SER A 103 -23.03 13.11 6.05
CA SER A 103 -22.78 11.74 5.55
C SER A 103 -22.49 11.65 4.05
N GLY A 104 -21.23 11.45 3.65
CA GLY A 104 -20.91 11.53 2.22
C GLY A 104 -19.51 11.97 1.82
N ASP A 105 -18.68 12.49 2.73
CA ASP A 105 -17.35 13.01 2.37
C ASP A 105 -16.18 12.16 2.92
N ASP A 106 -15.11 12.05 2.13
CA ASP A 106 -13.84 11.39 2.51
C ASP A 106 -13.01 12.27 3.45
N GLN A 107 -12.65 11.74 4.61
CA GLN A 107 -11.70 12.34 5.53
C GLN A 107 -10.31 11.77 5.25
N ALA A 108 -9.53 12.51 4.46
CA ALA A 108 -8.20 12.12 4.03
C ALA A 108 -7.08 12.80 4.83
N PHE A 109 -6.12 11.99 5.28
CA PHE A 109 -4.97 12.37 6.09
C PHE A 109 -3.68 11.86 5.44
N GLU A 110 -2.60 12.63 5.56
CA GLU A 110 -1.31 12.28 4.98
C GLU A 110 -0.18 12.47 5.99
N PHE A 111 0.66 11.44 6.12
CA PHE A 111 1.77 11.42 7.07
C PHE A 111 3.05 11.00 6.38
N ASP A 112 4.06 11.85 6.52
CA ASP A 112 5.44 11.51 6.23
C ASP A 112 6.17 11.17 7.54
N TRP A 113 6.81 10.01 7.59
CA TRP A 113 7.52 9.54 8.77
C TRP A 113 8.64 8.55 8.43
N GLY A 114 9.58 8.40 9.35
CA GLY A 114 10.75 7.53 9.17
C GLY A 114 12.04 8.21 9.60
N GLU A 115 13.17 7.63 9.21
CA GLU A 115 14.48 8.25 9.36
C GLU A 115 14.80 9.10 8.13
N SER A 116 15.66 10.12 8.30
CA SER A 116 16.03 11.00 7.18
C SER A 116 16.67 10.21 6.04
N GLY A 117 16.11 10.33 4.83
CA GLY A 117 16.51 9.59 3.64
C GLY A 117 15.97 8.16 3.56
N GLN A 118 15.11 7.76 4.51
CA GLN A 118 14.33 6.52 4.50
C GLN A 118 12.86 6.79 4.90
N GLU A 119 12.37 7.99 4.57
CA GLU A 119 10.98 8.35 4.80
C GLU A 119 10.01 7.45 4.02
N VAL A 120 8.85 7.21 4.65
CA VAL A 120 7.71 6.51 4.07
C VAL A 120 6.47 7.38 4.20
N CYS A 121 5.60 7.30 3.20
CA CYS A 121 4.34 8.00 3.20
C CYS A 121 3.21 7.07 3.62
N THR A 122 2.28 7.61 4.41
CA THR A 122 1.04 6.94 4.78
C THR A 122 -0.13 7.87 4.51
N ARG A 123 -1.08 7.42 3.70
CA ARG A 123 -2.34 8.11 3.43
C ARG A 123 -3.50 7.32 4.00
N ILE A 124 -4.34 7.97 4.79
CA ILE A 124 -5.52 7.37 5.40
C ILE A 124 -6.74 8.09 4.82
N SER A 125 -7.71 7.34 4.34
CA SER A 125 -9.03 7.83 3.95
C SER A 125 -10.07 7.17 4.85
N VAL A 126 -10.87 7.97 5.53
CA VAL A 126 -11.96 7.50 6.39
C VAL A 126 -13.27 8.00 5.84
N TYR A 127 -14.20 7.07 5.66
CA TYR A 127 -15.52 7.37 5.15
C TYR A 127 -16.60 6.79 6.06
N LYS A 128 -17.60 7.61 6.40
CA LYS A 128 -18.77 7.18 7.18
C LYS A 128 -20.06 7.45 6.44
N PHE A 129 -20.94 6.45 6.48
CA PHE A 129 -22.25 6.52 5.86
C PHE A 129 -23.29 5.79 6.69
N TYR A 130 -24.54 6.17 6.50
CA TYR A 130 -25.70 5.43 6.97
C TYR A 130 -26.58 5.12 5.76
N GLU A 131 -27.32 4.01 5.81
CA GLU A 131 -28.40 3.77 4.87
C GLU A 131 -29.63 4.55 5.36
N ASP A 132 -30.16 5.47 4.55
CA ASP A 132 -31.38 6.19 4.89
C ASP A 132 -32.57 5.22 4.73
N PRO A 133 -33.34 4.91 5.79
CA PRO A 133 -34.53 4.07 5.68
C PRO A 133 -35.64 4.68 4.80
N ALA A 134 -35.53 5.95 4.39
CA ALA A 134 -36.40 6.58 3.41
C ALA A 134 -35.90 6.44 1.95
N ASP A 135 -34.69 5.94 1.71
CA ASP A 135 -34.24 5.55 0.38
C ASP A 135 -34.97 4.27 -0.03
N ASP A 136 -35.83 4.38 -1.03
CA ASP A 136 -36.75 3.36 -1.54
C ASP A 136 -36.07 2.19 -2.27
N GLY A 137 -34.77 1.98 -2.04
CA GLY A 137 -33.96 0.97 -2.73
C GLY A 137 -33.76 1.25 -4.23
N ASN A 138 -34.22 2.41 -4.73
CA ASN A 138 -34.08 2.80 -6.14
C ASN A 138 -32.72 3.48 -6.44
N GLY A 139 -31.82 3.56 -5.45
CA GLY A 139 -30.46 4.08 -5.61
C GLY A 139 -30.39 5.60 -5.78
N THR A 140 -31.31 6.34 -5.16
CA THR A 140 -31.34 7.81 -5.17
C THR A 140 -30.51 8.47 -4.07
N GLY A 141 -30.09 7.74 -3.04
CA GLY A 141 -29.04 8.18 -2.12
C GLY A 141 -27.73 8.45 -2.85
N PRO A 142 -26.89 9.39 -2.35
CA PRO A 142 -25.63 9.70 -2.99
C PRO A 142 -24.81 8.41 -3.09
N ALA A 143 -24.55 7.97 -4.32
CA ALA A 143 -23.63 6.87 -4.57
C ALA A 143 -22.29 7.29 -3.96
N LEU A 144 -21.87 6.56 -2.92
CA LEU A 144 -20.54 6.71 -2.40
C LEU A 144 -19.56 6.33 -3.51
N ILE A 145 -18.92 7.33 -4.11
CA ILE A 145 -17.76 7.18 -4.97
C ILE A 145 -16.57 7.46 -4.06
N VAL A 146 -16.06 6.44 -3.36
CA VAL A 146 -14.73 6.54 -2.75
C VAL A 146 -13.73 6.40 -3.89
N ASP A 147 -12.86 7.39 -4.06
CA ASP A 147 -11.80 7.33 -5.07
C ASP A 147 -10.90 6.10 -4.79
N GLY A 148 -10.84 5.16 -5.74
CA GLY A 148 -10.14 3.88 -5.60
C GLY A 148 -10.99 2.68 -5.18
N ILE A 149 -12.25 2.88 -4.77
CA ILE A 149 -13.21 1.81 -4.52
C ILE A 149 -14.41 2.00 -5.47
N ASP A 150 -14.25 1.60 -6.74
CA ASP A 150 -15.33 1.52 -7.75
C ASP A 150 -16.39 0.44 -7.41
N ARG A 151 -16.35 -0.11 -6.20
CA ARG A 151 -17.26 -1.15 -5.73
C ARG A 151 -17.89 -0.69 -4.46
N ARG A 152 -19.23 -0.53 -4.48
CA ARG A 152 -20.04 -0.67 -3.27
C ARG A 152 -19.40 -1.78 -2.42
N PRO A 153 -18.96 -1.54 -1.16
CA PRO A 153 -18.62 -2.65 -0.30
C PRO A 153 -19.81 -3.60 -0.38
N ALA A 154 -19.56 -4.86 -0.74
CA ALA A 154 -20.62 -5.83 -1.10
C ALA A 154 -21.53 -6.21 0.07
N GLN A 155 -21.48 -5.44 1.16
CA GLN A 155 -22.26 -5.57 2.37
C GLN A 155 -23.18 -4.34 2.45
N PRO A 156 -24.52 -4.50 2.32
CA PRO A 156 -25.42 -3.40 2.65
C PRO A 156 -25.18 -3.04 4.12
N CYS A 157 -24.99 -1.75 4.39
CA CYS A 157 -24.95 -1.24 5.75
C CYS A 157 -26.33 -1.51 6.37
N PRO A 158 -26.48 -2.22 7.50
CA PRO A 158 -27.81 -2.51 8.02
C PRO A 158 -28.58 -1.22 8.32
N GLU A 159 -29.88 -1.22 8.02
CA GLU A 159 -30.77 -0.07 8.26
C GLU A 159 -30.62 0.48 9.69
N GLY A 160 -30.47 1.80 9.81
CA GLY A 160 -30.35 2.49 11.09
C GLY A 160 -28.97 2.35 11.77
N LEU A 161 -27.96 1.76 11.12
CA LEU A 161 -26.58 1.76 11.57
C LEU A 161 -25.70 2.72 10.75
N VAL A 162 -24.58 3.12 11.36
CA VAL A 162 -23.51 3.88 10.69
C VAL A 162 -22.39 2.91 10.36
N CYS A 163 -22.06 2.80 9.08
CA CYS A 163 -20.94 2.02 8.59
C CYS A 163 -19.72 2.90 8.36
N THR A 164 -18.54 2.33 8.60
CA THR A 164 -17.25 2.98 8.46
C THR A 164 -16.39 2.20 7.49
N VAL A 165 -15.84 2.89 6.49
CA VAL A 165 -14.77 2.39 5.63
C VAL A 165 -13.50 3.14 6.01
N ILE A 166 -12.44 2.39 6.26
CA ILE A 166 -11.10 2.94 6.44
C ILE A 166 -10.22 2.30 5.39
N ALA A 167 -9.58 3.13 4.57
CA ALA A 167 -8.53 2.74 3.64
C ALA A 167 -7.22 3.38 4.08
N ALA A 168 -6.16 2.58 4.19
CA ALA A 168 -4.82 3.02 4.50
C ALA A 168 -3.88 2.60 3.38
N ARG A 169 -3.29 3.58 2.70
CA ARG A 169 -2.29 3.42 1.63
C ARG A 169 -0.91 3.76 2.18
N GLY A 170 0.03 2.85 2.06
CA GLY A 170 1.42 3.06 2.43
C GLY A 170 2.32 3.03 1.21
N TYR A 171 3.36 3.87 1.24
CA TYR A 171 4.34 4.00 0.18
C TYR A 171 5.75 3.81 0.74
N ASN A 172 6.65 3.25 -0.08
CA ASN A 172 8.05 3.03 0.30
C ASN A 172 8.94 4.28 0.21
N VAL A 173 8.35 5.45 -0.05
CA VAL A 173 9.01 6.76 -0.25
C VAL A 173 8.19 7.84 0.48
N SER A 174 8.80 9.03 0.65
CA SER A 174 8.15 10.24 1.15
C SER A 174 6.90 10.63 0.38
N CYS A 175 5.98 11.37 1.03
CA CYS A 175 4.76 11.85 0.40
C CYS A 175 5.01 12.86 -0.73
N ASP A 176 6.14 13.56 -0.70
CA ASP A 176 6.53 14.49 -1.77
C ASP A 176 7.07 13.76 -3.03
N ASP A 177 7.49 12.51 -2.88
CA ASP A 177 8.21 11.73 -3.90
C ASP A 177 7.36 10.62 -4.55
N LEU A 178 6.04 10.64 -4.38
CA LEU A 178 5.16 9.56 -4.86
C LEU A 178 5.23 9.33 -6.37
N SER A 179 5.56 10.36 -7.16
CA SER A 179 5.73 10.25 -8.62
C SER A 179 7.08 9.63 -9.06
N SER A 180 7.96 9.31 -8.11
CA SER A 180 9.27 8.76 -8.38
C SER A 180 9.24 7.35 -8.97
N ARG A 181 10.29 7.00 -9.74
CA ARG A 181 10.44 5.65 -10.29
C ARG A 181 10.86 4.69 -9.17
N GLY A 182 10.09 3.62 -9.01
CA GLY A 182 10.33 2.63 -7.95
C GLY A 182 9.49 2.86 -6.69
N THR A 183 8.55 3.82 -6.74
CA THR A 183 7.46 3.89 -5.77
C THR A 183 6.63 2.61 -5.83
N VAL A 184 6.40 2.03 -4.66
CA VAL A 184 5.57 0.85 -4.43
C VAL A 184 4.49 1.27 -3.46
N GLU A 185 3.25 1.00 -3.82
CA GLU A 185 2.06 1.25 -3.00
C GLU A 185 1.50 -0.07 -2.48
N ARG A 186 1.02 -0.04 -1.23
CA ARG A 186 0.21 -1.11 -0.64
C ARG A 186 -1.00 -0.49 0.06
N GLU A 187 -2.16 -1.09 -0.12
CA GLU A 187 -3.40 -0.64 0.48
C GLU A 187 -3.97 -1.73 1.41
N LEU A 188 -4.46 -1.29 2.57
CA LEU A 188 -5.28 -2.06 3.49
C LEU A 188 -6.63 -1.36 3.62
N THR A 189 -7.72 -2.10 3.51
CA THR A 189 -9.06 -1.55 3.60
C THR A 189 -9.92 -2.42 4.51
N THR A 190 -10.63 -1.78 5.44
CA THR A 190 -11.58 -2.43 6.35
C THR A 190 -12.93 -1.74 6.29
N VAL A 191 -13.99 -2.53 6.46
CA VAL A 191 -15.39 -2.07 6.46
C VAL A 191 -16.10 -2.73 7.64
N TYR A 192 -16.79 -1.94 8.46
CA TYR A 192 -17.61 -2.43 9.56
C TYR A 192 -18.77 -1.50 9.89
#